data_AF-A0A3C0CY68-F1
#
_entry.id   AF-A0A3C0CY68-F1
#
_cell.length_a   1.000
_cell.length_b   1.000
_cell.length_c   1.000
_cell.angle_alpha   90.00
_cell.angle_beta   90.00
_cell.angle_gamma   90.00
#
_symmetry.space_group_name_H-M   'P 1'
#
loop_
_entity.id
_entity.type
_entity.pdbx_description
1 polymer ?
#
loop_
_entity_poly.entity_id
_entity_poly.type
_entity_poly.pdbx_seq_one_letter_code
_entity_poly.pdbx_strand_id
1 'polypeptide(L)'
;ERKRKHLVEAKEKELPLRLMAFDCLFADGLEMLYQPYTRRREALLKLLGEGNTIAPTDALVTDSAAEIEGFFNKCLNAGFEGIMAKSLISPYMAGRRTFDWIKFKRNYAKEMRDTADCAIVGYFAGRGKRAQWGIGSLLCAVYNSEKDRFETITKVATGLTDKDWKDMKETLDAARVKEKPARVESVYKPEAWVEPRYVTEILFDEITRSPSHTAGRDGGRTGYALRFPRIITPIRADKKAEDATTVQEIKELFAMQHQATQ
;
A
#
# COMPACT_ATOMS: atom_id res chain seq x y z
N GLU A 1 -6.08 -1.44 -18.29
CA GLU A 1 -7.01 -2.35 -19.00
C GLU A 1 -7.80 -3.17 -17.98
N ARG A 2 -9.13 -3.18 -18.05
CA ARG A 2 -9.93 -4.22 -17.38
C ARG A 2 -9.64 -5.54 -18.12
N LYS A 3 -8.93 -6.48 -17.49
CA LYS A 3 -8.65 -7.81 -18.06
C LYS A 3 -9.98 -8.50 -18.41
N ARG A 4 -10.18 -8.87 -19.68
CA ARG A 4 -11.30 -9.71 -20.18
C ARG A 4 -11.09 -11.13 -19.60
N LYS A 5 -12.05 -11.74 -18.89
CA LYS A 5 -13.29 -12.43 -19.32
C LYS A 5 -13.07 -13.61 -20.28
N HIS A 6 -12.15 -14.50 -19.96
CA HIS A 6 -12.18 -15.90 -20.42
C HIS A 6 -12.03 -16.83 -19.22
N LEU A 7 -12.56 -18.05 -19.30
CA LEU A 7 -12.45 -19.10 -18.28
C LEU A 7 -13.11 -18.75 -16.93
N VAL A 8 -14.28 -18.10 -16.94
CA VAL A 8 -14.99 -17.68 -15.71
C VAL A 8 -15.22 -18.87 -14.78
N GLU A 9 -15.72 -20.00 -15.29
CA GLU A 9 -15.98 -21.19 -14.49
C GLU A 9 -14.70 -21.81 -13.88
N ALA A 10 -13.60 -21.82 -14.64
CA ALA A 10 -12.32 -22.33 -14.12
C ALA A 10 -11.75 -21.38 -13.06
N LYS A 11 -11.86 -20.06 -13.27
CA LYS A 11 -11.41 -19.04 -12.31
C LYS A 11 -12.27 -18.97 -11.06
N GLU A 12 -13.56 -19.25 -11.15
CA GLU A 12 -14.45 -19.38 -10.00
C GLU A 12 -13.99 -20.52 -9.08
N LYS A 13 -13.58 -21.66 -9.65
CA LYS A 13 -13.02 -22.79 -8.89
C LYS A 13 -11.63 -22.51 -8.35
N GLU A 14 -10.79 -21.80 -9.10
CA GLU A 14 -9.41 -21.45 -8.71
C GLU A 14 -9.36 -20.36 -7.62
N LEU A 15 -10.28 -19.39 -7.68
CA LEU A 15 -10.31 -18.20 -6.84
C LEU A 15 -11.75 -17.96 -6.33
N PRO A 16 -12.25 -18.79 -5.40
CA PRO A 16 -13.59 -18.63 -4.86
C PRO A 16 -13.72 -17.27 -4.16
N LEU A 17 -14.78 -16.54 -4.49
CA LEU A 17 -15.05 -15.22 -3.92
C LEU A 17 -16.13 -15.30 -2.83
N ARG A 18 -15.97 -14.48 -1.80
CA ARG A 18 -16.99 -14.22 -0.78
C ARG A 18 -17.32 -12.73 -0.76
N LEU A 19 -18.60 -12.42 -0.65
CA LEU A 19 -19.07 -11.05 -0.44
C LEU A 19 -19.25 -10.80 1.05
N MET A 20 -18.43 -9.90 1.59
CA MET A 20 -18.58 -9.42 2.97
C MET A 20 -19.43 -8.14 2.95
N ALA A 21 -20.73 -8.29 3.19
CA ALA A 21 -21.70 -7.20 3.14
C ALA A 21 -21.70 -6.36 4.44
N PHE A 22 -21.73 -5.03 4.31
CA PHE A 22 -21.50 -4.13 5.44
C PHE A 22 -22.57 -3.05 5.65
N ASP A 23 -23.51 -2.88 4.72
CA ASP A 23 -24.62 -1.92 4.81
C ASP A 23 -25.80 -2.37 3.92
N CYS A 24 -27.00 -1.84 4.17
CA CYS A 24 -28.20 -2.05 3.37
C CYS A 24 -28.84 -0.70 3.04
N LEU A 25 -28.91 -0.38 1.74
CA LEU A 25 -29.42 0.92 1.27
C LEU A 25 -30.87 0.85 0.79
N PHE A 26 -31.41 -0.35 0.60
CA PHE A 26 -32.78 -0.58 0.16
C PHE A 26 -33.23 -1.99 0.58
N ALA A 27 -34.40 -2.11 1.18
CA ALA A 27 -34.97 -3.39 1.61
C ALA A 27 -36.50 -3.35 1.54
N ASP A 28 -37.14 -4.43 1.09
CA ASP A 28 -38.59 -4.60 1.10
C ASP A 28 -39.38 -3.42 0.47
N GLY A 29 -38.84 -2.83 -0.60
CA GLY A 29 -39.45 -1.68 -1.28
C GLY A 29 -39.21 -0.32 -0.62
N LEU A 30 -38.44 -0.27 0.48
CA LEU A 30 -38.17 0.94 1.24
C LEU A 30 -36.73 1.42 1.07
N GLU A 31 -36.58 2.72 0.87
CA GLU A 31 -35.30 3.41 0.85
C GLU A 31 -34.72 3.52 2.28
N MET A 32 -33.49 3.05 2.46
CA MET A 32 -32.84 3.02 3.77
C MET A 32 -31.79 4.12 3.94
N LEU A 33 -31.50 4.94 2.91
CA LEU A 33 -30.41 5.91 2.92
C LEU A 33 -30.50 6.89 4.10
N TYR A 34 -31.70 7.38 4.40
CA TYR A 34 -31.93 8.35 5.48
C TYR A 34 -32.10 7.70 6.86
N GLN A 35 -32.12 6.37 6.94
CA GLN A 35 -32.25 5.65 8.20
C GLN A 35 -30.90 5.61 8.93
N PRO A 36 -30.90 5.58 10.28
CA PRO A 36 -29.70 5.34 11.08
C PRO A 36 -28.96 4.06 10.69
N TYR A 37 -27.64 4.03 10.83
CA TYR A 37 -26.83 2.84 10.52
C TYR A 37 -27.32 1.59 11.24
N THR A 38 -27.80 1.70 12.48
CA THR A 38 -28.38 0.56 13.23
C THR A 38 -29.54 -0.09 12.49
N ARG A 39 -30.49 0.70 11.98
CA ARG A 39 -31.64 0.21 11.20
C ARG A 39 -31.23 -0.42 9.88
N ARG A 40 -30.27 0.20 9.19
CA ARG A 40 -29.73 -0.37 7.94
C ARG A 40 -29.01 -1.70 8.20
N ARG A 41 -28.28 -1.79 9.31
CA ARG A 41 -27.57 -2.99 9.71
C ARG A 41 -28.53 -4.12 10.12
N GLU A 42 -29.59 -3.81 10.85
CA GLU A 42 -30.68 -4.75 11.16
C GLU A 42 -31.31 -5.31 9.88
N ALA A 43 -31.66 -4.43 8.93
CA ALA A 43 -32.22 -4.84 7.65
C ALA A 43 -31.26 -5.74 6.86
N LEU A 44 -29.96 -5.41 6.83
CA LEU A 44 -28.94 -6.25 6.22
C LEU A 44 -28.92 -7.66 6.84
N LEU A 45 -28.86 -7.74 8.17
CA LEU A 45 -28.78 -9.03 8.87
C LEU A 45 -30.04 -9.87 8.66
N LYS A 46 -31.22 -9.24 8.56
CA LYS A 46 -32.47 -9.92 8.26
C LYS A 46 -32.51 -10.48 6.82
N LEU A 47 -31.91 -9.76 5.86
CA LEU A 47 -31.84 -10.18 4.45
C LEU A 47 -30.85 -11.31 4.22
N LEU A 48 -29.76 -11.35 5.00
CA LEU A 48 -28.74 -12.38 4.88
C LEU A 48 -29.13 -13.61 5.70
N GLY A 49 -29.47 -14.71 5.02
CA GLY A 49 -29.72 -16.00 5.66
C GLY A 49 -28.43 -16.74 6.06
N GLU A 50 -28.57 -18.02 6.42
CA GLU A 50 -27.47 -18.90 6.78
C GLU A 50 -26.69 -19.34 5.52
N GLY A 51 -25.77 -18.49 5.06
CA GLY A 51 -24.93 -18.76 3.90
C GLY A 51 -23.52 -18.22 4.07
N ASN A 52 -22.54 -18.90 3.45
CA ASN A 52 -21.12 -18.52 3.55
C ASN A 52 -20.62 -17.69 2.35
N THR A 53 -21.37 -17.64 1.25
CA THR A 53 -20.98 -16.92 0.02
C THR A 53 -21.21 -15.42 0.15
N ILE A 54 -22.33 -15.03 0.77
CA ILE A 54 -22.64 -13.65 1.13
C ILE A 54 -22.84 -13.63 2.63
N ALA A 55 -21.91 -13.01 3.35
CA ALA A 55 -21.92 -12.95 4.80
C ALA A 55 -21.83 -11.49 5.26
N PRO A 56 -22.42 -11.13 6.41
CA PRO A 56 -22.19 -9.82 6.97
C PRO A 56 -20.72 -9.68 7.43
N THR A 57 -20.16 -8.47 7.37
CA THR A 57 -18.88 -8.17 8.05
C THR A 57 -19.00 -8.36 9.56
N ASP A 58 -17.95 -8.80 10.24
CA ASP A 58 -17.92 -8.73 11.71
C ASP A 58 -18.11 -7.28 12.20
N ALA A 59 -18.76 -7.13 13.35
CA ALA A 59 -19.01 -5.82 13.96
C ALA A 59 -18.88 -5.90 15.48
N LEU A 60 -18.31 -4.85 16.05
CA LEU A 60 -18.28 -4.57 17.48
C LEU A 60 -18.99 -3.23 17.71
N VAL A 61 -19.95 -3.20 18.63
CA VAL A 61 -20.58 -1.96 19.10
C VAL A 61 -20.03 -1.70 20.51
N THR A 62 -19.29 -0.62 20.65
CA THR A 62 -18.60 -0.28 21.90
C THR A 62 -18.36 1.22 21.99
N ASP A 63 -18.22 1.72 23.21
CA ASP A 63 -17.69 3.05 23.56
C ASP A 63 -16.29 2.97 24.20
N SER A 64 -15.73 1.76 24.35
CA SER A 64 -14.43 1.51 24.97
C SER A 64 -13.29 1.55 23.96
N ALA A 65 -12.33 2.45 24.18
CA ALA A 65 -11.11 2.52 23.36
C ALA A 65 -10.31 1.21 23.38
N ALA A 66 -10.23 0.54 24.53
CA ALA A 66 -9.50 -0.72 24.67
C ALA A 66 -10.13 -1.84 23.84
N GLU A 67 -11.46 -1.90 23.77
CA GLU A 67 -12.15 -2.90 22.94
C GLU A 67 -11.99 -2.60 21.44
N ILE A 68 -11.97 -1.32 21.06
CA ILE A 68 -11.67 -0.90 19.69
C ILE A 68 -10.26 -1.35 19.28
N GLU A 69 -9.25 -1.15 20.14
CA GLU A 69 -7.88 -1.61 19.89
C GLU A 69 -7.80 -3.13 19.80
N GLY A 70 -8.47 -3.86 20.69
CA GLY A 70 -8.55 -5.31 20.64
C GLY A 70 -9.17 -5.82 19.33
N PHE A 71 -10.28 -5.24 18.91
CA PHE A 71 -10.95 -5.59 17.64
C PHE A 71 -10.11 -5.22 16.41
N PHE A 72 -9.42 -4.09 16.46
CA PHE A 72 -8.48 -3.67 15.42
C PHE A 72 -7.35 -4.67 15.27
N ASN A 73 -6.68 -5.04 16.36
CA ASN A 73 -5.59 -6.02 16.35
C ASN A 73 -6.08 -7.40 15.87
N LYS A 74 -7.28 -7.83 16.30
CA LYS A 74 -7.91 -9.05 15.77
C LYS A 74 -8.08 -9.01 14.25
N CYS A 75 -8.54 -7.87 13.70
CA CYS A 75 -8.72 -7.72 12.26
C CYS A 75 -7.37 -7.71 11.51
N LEU A 76 -6.34 -7.07 12.07
CA LEU A 76 -5.00 -7.09 11.48
C LEU A 76 -4.41 -8.50 11.44
N ASN A 77 -4.53 -9.27 12.53
CA ASN A 77 -4.07 -10.66 12.61
C ASN A 77 -4.83 -11.58 11.64
N ALA A 78 -6.07 -11.25 11.32
CA ALA A 78 -6.86 -11.94 10.28
C ALA A 78 -6.50 -11.48 8.84
N GLY A 79 -5.51 -10.60 8.67
CA GLY A 79 -5.04 -10.12 7.37
C GLY A 79 -5.85 -8.97 6.76
N PHE A 80 -6.76 -8.34 7.51
CA PHE A 80 -7.46 -7.14 7.04
C PHE A 80 -6.59 -5.88 7.14
N GLU A 81 -6.88 -4.86 6.34
CA GLU A 81 -6.14 -3.57 6.37
C GLU A 81 -6.37 -2.75 7.67
N GLY A 82 -7.39 -3.11 8.45
CA GLY A 82 -7.85 -2.42 9.65
C GLY A 82 -9.36 -2.52 9.82
N ILE A 83 -9.97 -1.51 10.46
CA ILE A 83 -11.40 -1.44 10.74
C ILE A 83 -12.05 -0.17 10.19
N MET A 84 -13.36 -0.22 10.03
CA MET A 84 -14.19 0.96 9.73
C MET A 84 -15.03 1.28 10.95
N ALA A 85 -14.74 2.40 11.61
CA ALA A 85 -15.58 2.95 12.67
C ALA A 85 -16.75 3.70 12.02
N LYS A 86 -17.99 3.38 12.43
CA LYS A 86 -19.20 3.98 11.87
C LYS A 86 -20.08 4.53 12.99
N SER A 87 -20.53 5.77 12.83
CA SER A 87 -21.55 6.36 13.70
C SER A 87 -22.87 5.60 13.56
N LEU A 88 -23.38 5.10 14.69
CA LEU A 88 -24.62 4.30 14.76
C LEU A 88 -25.86 5.07 14.31
N ILE A 89 -25.86 6.39 14.51
CA ILE A 89 -27.00 7.27 14.22
C ILE A 89 -26.89 7.94 12.85
N SER A 90 -25.79 7.73 12.13
CA SER A 90 -25.55 8.40 10.85
C SER A 90 -26.42 7.85 9.72
N PRO A 91 -27.03 8.74 8.89
CA PRO A 91 -27.59 8.32 7.61
C PRO A 91 -26.47 7.96 6.62
N TYR A 92 -26.85 7.32 5.50
CA TYR A 92 -25.94 7.06 4.40
C TYR A 92 -25.85 8.29 3.48
N MET A 93 -24.69 8.96 3.49
CA MET A 93 -24.46 10.17 2.70
C MET A 93 -23.80 9.85 1.35
N ALA A 94 -24.61 9.55 0.35
CA ALA A 94 -24.13 9.19 -0.99
C ALA A 94 -23.21 10.28 -1.59
N GLY A 95 -22.02 9.87 -2.03
CA GLY A 95 -21.04 10.75 -2.69
C GLY A 95 -20.37 11.79 -1.79
N ARG A 96 -20.67 11.83 -0.48
CA ARG A 96 -20.05 12.77 0.46
C ARG A 96 -19.08 12.06 1.39
N ARG A 97 -17.98 12.74 1.70
CA ARG A 97 -17.03 12.31 2.72
C ARG A 97 -17.32 13.05 4.01
N THR A 98 -17.84 12.34 5.01
CA THR A 98 -18.13 12.86 6.35
C THR A 98 -17.24 12.17 7.38
N PHE A 99 -17.34 12.58 8.65
CA PHE A 99 -16.70 11.90 9.78
C PHE A 99 -17.55 10.76 10.33
N ASP A 100 -18.71 10.47 9.73
CA ASP A 100 -19.56 9.38 10.16
C ASP A 100 -18.84 8.04 10.02
N TRP A 101 -17.99 7.90 9.00
CA TRP A 101 -17.24 6.69 8.70
C TRP A 101 -15.74 6.99 8.69
N ILE A 102 -15.03 6.42 9.66
CA ILE A 102 -13.60 6.62 9.82
C ILE A 102 -12.90 5.30 9.55
N LYS A 103 -11.99 5.32 8.58
CA LYS A 103 -11.05 4.21 8.36
C LYS A 103 -9.96 4.28 9.41
N PHE A 104 -9.81 3.23 10.19
CA PHE A 104 -8.71 3.05 11.11
C PHE A 104 -7.85 1.90 10.59
N LYS A 105 -6.66 2.23 10.06
CA LYS A 105 -5.75 1.29 9.38
C LYS A 105 -4.43 1.17 10.13
N ARG A 106 -3.68 0.09 9.85
CA ARG A 106 -2.35 -0.17 10.42
C ARG A 106 -1.44 1.05 10.43
N ASN A 107 -1.35 1.79 9.31
CA ASN A 107 -0.50 2.97 9.21
C ASN A 107 -0.96 4.20 10.03
N TYR A 108 -2.13 4.19 10.67
CA TYR A 108 -2.54 5.24 11.62
C TYR A 108 -2.03 4.96 13.04
N ALA A 109 -1.76 3.70 13.38
CA ALA A 109 -1.07 3.37 14.62
C ALA A 109 0.39 3.80 14.48
N LYS A 110 0.82 4.78 15.28
CA LYS A 110 2.20 5.30 15.26
C LYS A 110 3.25 4.21 15.51
N GLU A 111 2.86 3.14 16.20
CA GLU A 111 3.72 2.05 16.67
C GLU A 111 3.97 0.94 15.63
N MET A 112 3.24 0.93 14.50
CA MET A 112 3.33 -0.15 13.49
C MET A 112 3.60 0.39 12.08
N ARG A 113 4.63 1.23 11.94
CA ARG A 113 5.05 1.82 10.67
C ARG A 113 6.40 1.26 10.26
N ASP A 114 6.40 0.35 9.29
CA ASP A 114 7.63 -0.17 8.71
C ASP A 114 8.21 0.84 7.71
N THR A 115 9.49 1.19 7.89
CA THR A 115 10.23 2.03 6.96
C THR A 115 11.38 1.24 6.33
N ALA A 116 11.73 1.62 5.10
CA ALA A 116 12.91 1.13 4.41
C ALA A 116 13.71 2.32 3.89
N ASP A 117 14.99 2.32 4.18
CA ASP A 117 15.94 3.25 3.58
C ASP A 117 16.31 2.72 2.20
N CYS A 118 15.98 3.46 1.15
CA CYS A 118 16.14 3.02 -0.23
C CYS A 118 17.06 3.97 -1.00
N ALA A 119 18.03 3.41 -1.74
CA ALA A 119 18.85 4.17 -2.66
C ALA A 119 18.01 4.67 -3.86
N ILE A 120 18.15 5.94 -4.22
CA ILE A 120 17.53 6.53 -5.40
C ILE A 120 18.41 6.17 -6.61
N VAL A 121 17.85 5.42 -7.56
CA VAL A 121 18.59 4.94 -8.75
C VAL A 121 18.07 5.55 -10.06
N GLY A 122 17.00 6.34 -9.99
CA GLY A 122 16.46 7.05 -11.13
C GLY A 122 15.17 7.79 -10.80
N TYR A 123 14.65 8.52 -11.77
CA TYR A 123 13.36 9.19 -11.64
C TYR A 123 12.60 9.20 -12.96
N PHE A 124 11.27 9.29 -12.85
CA PHE A 124 10.38 9.39 -13.99
C PHE A 124 9.85 10.81 -14.18
N ALA A 125 9.55 11.17 -15.43
CA ALA A 125 9.00 12.48 -15.76
C ALA A 125 7.64 12.72 -15.09
N GLY A 126 7.43 13.97 -14.67
CA GLY A 126 6.16 14.42 -14.11
C GLY A 126 5.04 14.45 -15.15
N ARG A 127 3.80 14.26 -14.69
CA ARG A 127 2.58 14.46 -15.50
C ARG A 127 1.66 15.47 -14.80
N GLY A 128 0.78 16.11 -15.57
CA GLY A 128 -0.13 17.13 -15.05
C GLY A 128 0.62 18.27 -14.34
N LYS A 129 0.23 18.59 -13.09
CA LYS A 129 0.86 19.67 -12.30
C LYS A 129 2.38 19.52 -12.10
N ARG A 130 2.91 18.30 -12.19
CA ARG A 130 4.36 18.04 -12.02
C ARG A 130 5.14 18.03 -13.33
N ALA A 131 4.48 18.14 -14.48
CA ALA A 131 5.16 18.16 -15.79
C ALA A 131 6.19 19.30 -15.87
N GLN A 132 5.83 20.47 -15.34
CA GLN A 132 6.69 21.65 -15.26
C GLN A 132 7.96 21.46 -14.39
N TRP A 133 8.01 20.44 -13.52
CA TRP A 133 9.20 20.14 -12.72
C TRP A 133 10.06 19.04 -13.35
N GLY A 134 9.60 18.39 -14.43
CA GLY A 134 10.34 17.32 -15.09
C GLY A 134 10.52 16.04 -14.25
N ILE A 135 9.91 15.96 -13.07
CA ILE A 135 9.96 14.79 -12.16
C ILE A 135 8.59 14.52 -11.55
N GLY A 136 8.20 13.24 -11.51
CA GLY A 136 6.92 12.79 -10.99
C GLY A 136 7.02 11.71 -9.93
N SER A 137 8.07 10.89 -9.99
CA SER A 137 8.29 9.78 -9.08
C SER A 137 9.74 9.31 -9.10
N LEU A 138 10.22 8.78 -7.99
CA LEU A 138 11.53 8.16 -7.87
C LEU A 138 11.46 6.65 -8.12
N LEU A 139 12.52 6.10 -8.72
CA LEU A 139 12.81 4.68 -8.74
C LEU A 139 13.82 4.39 -7.64
N CYS A 140 13.42 3.59 -6.66
CA CYS A 140 14.25 3.30 -5.49
C CYS A 140 14.58 1.82 -5.39
N ALA A 141 15.75 1.54 -4.83
CA ALA A 141 16.34 0.21 -4.72
C ALA A 141 16.86 -0.07 -3.31
N VAL A 142 16.90 -1.35 -2.96
CA VAL A 142 17.54 -1.88 -1.75
C VAL A 142 18.90 -2.47 -2.11
N TYR A 143 19.79 -2.57 -1.13
CA TYR A 143 21.14 -3.07 -1.37
C TYR A 143 21.22 -4.59 -1.25
N ASN A 144 21.85 -5.24 -2.21
CA ASN A 144 22.19 -6.66 -2.16
C ASN A 144 23.70 -6.77 -1.89
N SER A 145 24.06 -7.00 -0.64
CA SER A 145 25.45 -7.10 -0.19
C SER A 145 26.19 -8.32 -0.74
N GLU A 146 25.49 -9.42 -1.02
CA GLU A 146 26.10 -10.64 -1.59
C GLU A 146 26.56 -10.44 -3.04
N LYS A 147 25.82 -9.62 -3.79
CA LYS A 147 26.03 -9.40 -5.23
C LYS A 147 26.55 -7.99 -5.54
N ASP A 148 26.86 -7.21 -4.51
CA ASP A 148 27.29 -5.81 -4.56
C ASP A 148 26.48 -4.95 -5.56
N ARG A 149 25.15 -4.95 -5.39
CA ARG A 149 24.25 -4.25 -6.33
C ARG A 149 22.97 -3.74 -5.68
N PHE A 150 22.36 -2.77 -6.32
CA PHE A 150 21.08 -2.16 -5.97
C PHE A 150 19.94 -2.77 -6.78
N GLU A 151 18.98 -3.38 -6.10
CA GLU A 151 17.84 -4.04 -6.72
C GLU A 151 16.57 -3.24 -6.48
N THR A 152 15.92 -2.80 -7.55
CA THR A 152 14.73 -1.93 -7.45
C THR A 152 13.59 -2.60 -6.70
N ILE A 153 13.00 -1.88 -5.75
CA ILE A 153 11.92 -2.36 -4.88
C ILE A 153 10.65 -1.51 -4.98
N THR A 154 10.77 -0.24 -5.38
CA THR A 154 9.58 0.62 -5.45
C THR A 154 9.71 1.77 -6.44
N LYS A 155 8.55 2.22 -6.90
CA LYS A 155 8.37 3.51 -7.56
C LYS A 155 7.48 4.36 -6.67
N VAL A 156 8.01 5.48 -6.18
CA VAL A 156 7.33 6.31 -5.19
C VAL A 156 7.09 7.73 -5.71
N ALA A 157 5.85 8.22 -5.55
CA ALA A 157 5.41 9.53 -6.06
C ALA A 157 4.77 10.41 -4.98
N THR A 158 4.75 9.96 -3.72
CA THR A 158 4.02 10.59 -2.61
C THR A 158 4.95 10.78 -1.41
N GLY A 159 4.63 11.76 -0.56
CA GLY A 159 5.36 12.03 0.68
C GLY A 159 6.19 13.31 0.66
N LEU A 160 6.51 13.83 -0.53
CA LEU A 160 7.24 15.08 -0.71
C LEU A 160 6.31 16.26 -1.00
N THR A 161 6.68 17.44 -0.49
CA THR A 161 6.04 18.71 -0.85
C THR A 161 6.43 19.16 -2.25
N ASP A 162 5.73 20.17 -2.79
CA ASP A 162 6.06 20.74 -4.11
C ASP A 162 7.46 21.37 -4.14
N LYS A 163 7.92 21.93 -3.01
CA LYS A 163 9.30 22.43 -2.87
C LYS A 163 10.29 21.28 -2.90
N ASP A 164 10.06 20.22 -2.12
CA ASP A 164 10.96 19.07 -2.06
C ASP A 164 11.12 18.40 -3.42
N TRP A 165 10.05 18.32 -4.25
CA TRP A 165 10.16 17.76 -5.60
C TRP A 165 11.07 18.57 -6.52
N LYS A 166 11.07 19.90 -6.39
CA LYS A 166 11.96 20.77 -7.17
C LYS A 166 13.41 20.63 -6.72
N ASP A 167 13.64 20.68 -5.41
CA ASP A 167 14.97 20.52 -4.82
C ASP A 167 15.55 19.12 -5.15
N MET A 168 14.69 18.09 -5.10
CA MET A 168 15.04 16.72 -5.50
C MET A 168 15.40 16.66 -6.98
N LYS A 169 14.67 17.35 -7.87
CA LYS A 169 15.01 17.38 -9.29
C LYS A 169 16.40 17.94 -9.53
N GLU A 170 16.69 19.10 -8.95
CA GLU A 170 17.99 19.78 -9.10
C GLU A 170 19.13 18.88 -8.59
N THR A 171 18.93 18.27 -7.41
CA THR A 171 19.90 17.36 -6.80
C THR A 171 20.17 16.13 -7.67
N LEU A 172 19.11 15.49 -8.16
CA LEU A 172 19.22 14.26 -8.94
C LEU A 172 19.69 14.51 -10.38
N ASP A 173 19.44 15.70 -10.95
CA ASP A 173 20.00 16.10 -12.24
C ASP A 173 21.52 16.21 -12.19
N ALA A 174 22.07 16.74 -11.11
CA ALA A 174 23.51 16.85 -10.91
C ALA A 174 24.20 15.47 -10.80
N ALA A 175 23.47 14.44 -10.36
CA ALA A 175 23.93 13.06 -10.27
C ALA A 175 23.41 12.15 -11.40
N ARG A 176 22.80 12.73 -12.43
CA ARG A 176 22.23 11.99 -13.56
C ARG A 176 23.34 11.35 -14.37
N VAL A 177 23.13 10.10 -14.75
CA VAL A 177 23.99 9.35 -15.67
C VAL A 177 23.23 9.02 -16.96
N LYS A 178 23.97 8.82 -18.05
CA LYS A 178 23.39 8.55 -19.38
C LYS A 178 22.75 7.16 -19.46
N GLU A 179 23.45 6.17 -18.92
CA GLU A 179 23.08 4.76 -18.98
C GLU A 179 22.77 4.22 -17.59
N LYS A 180 22.12 3.05 -17.52
CA LYS A 180 21.87 2.35 -16.26
C LYS A 180 23.20 2.07 -15.53
N PRO A 181 23.39 2.49 -14.27
CA PRO A 181 24.59 2.17 -13.52
C PRO A 181 24.85 0.66 -13.46
N ALA A 182 26.11 0.24 -13.51
CA ALA A 182 26.49 -1.18 -13.56
C ALA A 182 26.00 -1.96 -12.32
N ARG A 183 26.03 -1.30 -11.15
CA ARG A 183 25.55 -1.84 -9.87
C ARG A 183 24.03 -1.75 -9.71
N VAL A 184 23.26 -1.35 -10.72
CA VAL A 184 21.78 -1.25 -10.61
C VAL A 184 21.10 -2.35 -11.45
N GLU A 185 20.24 -3.11 -10.80
CA GLU A 185 19.38 -4.10 -11.43
C GLU A 185 17.92 -3.65 -11.41
N SER A 186 17.32 -3.48 -12.58
CA SER A 186 15.92 -3.05 -12.72
C SER A 186 15.28 -3.52 -14.02
N VAL A 187 13.99 -3.84 -13.94
CA VAL A 187 13.12 -4.02 -15.10
C VAL A 187 12.64 -2.67 -15.64
N TYR A 188 12.52 -1.66 -14.77
CA TYR A 188 12.06 -0.33 -15.18
C TYR A 188 13.15 0.40 -15.95
N LYS A 189 12.70 1.25 -16.89
CA LYS A 189 13.53 2.23 -17.58
C LYS A 189 13.00 3.62 -17.21
N PRO A 190 13.63 4.31 -16.24
CA PRO A 190 13.26 5.67 -15.89
C PRO A 190 13.65 6.64 -17.01
N GLU A 191 13.07 7.84 -17.01
CA GLU A 191 13.50 8.92 -17.92
C GLU A 191 14.93 9.40 -17.62
N ALA A 192 15.38 9.28 -16.37
CA ALA A 192 16.75 9.56 -15.97
C ALA A 192 17.27 8.50 -14.99
N TRP A 193 18.43 7.95 -15.30
CA TRP A 193 19.22 7.15 -14.38
C TRP A 193 20.03 8.06 -13.46
N VAL A 194 20.20 7.66 -12.21
CA VAL A 194 20.97 8.38 -11.20
C VAL A 194 21.98 7.41 -10.59
N GLU A 195 23.22 7.86 -10.42
CA GLU A 195 24.23 7.06 -9.73
C GLU A 195 23.79 6.81 -8.28
N PRO A 196 23.79 5.55 -7.77
CA PRO A 196 23.36 5.24 -6.42
C PRO A 196 24.22 5.98 -5.39
N ARG A 197 23.68 7.06 -4.84
CA ARG A 197 24.37 7.93 -3.87
C ARG A 197 23.44 8.43 -2.79
N TYR A 198 22.23 8.81 -3.18
CA TYR A 198 21.23 9.38 -2.27
C TYR A 198 20.32 8.28 -1.76
N VAL A 199 20.09 8.26 -0.45
CA VAL A 199 19.15 7.36 0.22
C VAL A 199 17.94 8.16 0.66
N THR A 200 16.74 7.61 0.45
CA THR A 200 15.48 8.18 0.94
C THR A 200 14.81 7.20 1.88
N GLU A 201 14.19 7.71 2.94
CA GLU A 201 13.43 6.88 3.86
C GLU A 201 11.99 6.76 3.36
N ILE A 202 11.53 5.53 3.17
CA ILE A 202 10.21 5.22 2.62
C ILE A 202 9.39 4.44 3.65
N LEU A 203 8.26 5.01 4.05
CA LEU A 203 7.19 4.30 4.76
C LEU A 203 6.39 3.45 3.78
N PHE A 204 6.00 2.25 4.21
CA PHE A 204 5.11 1.38 3.44
C PHE A 204 4.13 0.63 4.36
N ASP A 205 3.06 0.10 3.76
CA ASP A 205 2.02 -0.62 4.51
C ASP A 205 2.36 -2.13 4.63
N GLU A 206 2.92 -2.72 3.57
CA GLU A 206 3.34 -4.12 3.51
C GLU A 206 4.35 -4.36 2.37
N ILE A 207 5.12 -5.45 2.45
CA ILE A 207 5.91 -5.97 1.34
C ILE A 207 5.09 -7.02 0.58
N THR A 208 5.13 -6.95 -0.75
CA THR A 208 4.41 -7.86 -1.67
C THR A 208 5.36 -8.45 -2.70
N ARG A 209 4.93 -9.52 -3.38
CA ARG A 209 5.64 -10.05 -4.55
C ARG A 209 5.26 -9.27 -5.81
N SER A 210 6.26 -8.90 -6.61
CA SER A 210 6.07 -8.11 -7.83
C SER A 210 6.94 -8.61 -9.00
N PRO A 211 6.37 -8.79 -10.20
CA PRO A 211 7.15 -9.14 -11.39
C PRO A 211 7.97 -7.95 -11.94
N SER A 212 7.62 -6.73 -11.54
CA SER A 212 8.21 -5.50 -12.08
C SER A 212 9.39 -4.98 -11.25
N HIS A 213 9.64 -5.57 -10.09
CA HIS A 213 10.74 -5.22 -9.20
C HIS A 213 11.72 -6.39 -9.06
N THR A 214 12.97 -6.05 -8.80
CA THR A 214 14.13 -6.97 -8.88
C THR A 214 14.68 -7.34 -7.52
N ALA A 215 14.30 -6.63 -6.45
CA ALA A 215 14.71 -6.93 -5.08
C ALA A 215 14.41 -8.39 -4.70
N GLY A 216 15.44 -9.15 -4.33
CA GLY A 216 15.33 -10.54 -3.91
C GLY A 216 14.83 -11.49 -5.01
N ARG A 217 14.99 -11.12 -6.28
CA ARG A 217 14.56 -11.94 -7.41
C ARG A 217 15.55 -13.07 -7.67
N ASP A 218 15.12 -14.32 -7.47
CA ASP A 218 15.91 -15.52 -7.72
C ASP A 218 15.20 -16.47 -8.72
N GLY A 219 15.96 -17.02 -9.68
CA GLY A 219 15.55 -18.17 -10.50
C GLY A 219 14.25 -18.03 -11.29
N GLY A 220 13.91 -16.85 -11.80
CA GLY A 220 12.69 -16.61 -12.59
C GLY A 220 11.43 -16.26 -11.77
N ARG A 221 11.55 -16.17 -10.44
CA ARG A 221 10.46 -15.70 -9.56
C ARG A 221 10.26 -14.18 -9.65
N THR A 222 9.18 -13.68 -9.06
CA THR A 222 8.91 -12.24 -8.85
C THR A 222 9.77 -11.71 -7.69
N GLY A 223 10.32 -10.49 -7.81
CA GLY A 223 10.98 -9.82 -6.69
C GLY A 223 9.99 -9.29 -5.65
N TYR A 224 10.49 -8.52 -4.69
CA TYR A 224 9.70 -7.85 -3.67
C TYR A 224 9.36 -6.41 -4.06
N ALA A 225 8.24 -5.90 -3.54
CA ALA A 225 7.84 -4.51 -3.71
C ALA A 225 7.12 -3.94 -2.48
N LEU A 226 7.34 -2.66 -2.23
CA LEU A 226 6.67 -1.93 -1.15
C LEU A 226 5.27 -1.48 -1.58
N ARG A 227 4.24 -1.80 -0.80
CA ARG A 227 2.85 -1.37 -1.04
C ARG A 227 2.56 -0.03 -0.35
N PHE A 228 1.88 0.85 -1.09
CA PHE A 228 1.57 2.22 -0.68
C PHE A 228 2.78 3.03 -0.16
N PRO A 229 3.91 3.03 -0.90
CA PRO A 229 5.13 3.68 -0.47
C PRO A 229 4.95 5.20 -0.35
N ARG A 230 5.52 5.81 0.68
CA ARG A 230 5.57 7.26 0.88
C ARG A 230 6.94 7.66 1.39
N ILE A 231 7.53 8.66 0.75
CA ILE A 231 8.77 9.26 1.25
C ILE A 231 8.46 9.99 2.55
N ILE A 232 9.22 9.71 3.60
CA ILE A 232 9.14 10.42 4.88
C ILE A 232 10.33 11.38 5.00
N THR A 233 11.52 10.90 4.64
CA THR A 233 12.75 11.70 4.61
C THR A 233 13.27 11.78 3.17
N PRO A 234 13.32 12.98 2.54
CA PRO A 234 13.72 13.12 1.13
C PRO A 234 15.10 12.56 0.84
N ILE A 235 16.11 13.01 1.59
CA ILE A 235 17.50 12.53 1.50
C ILE A 235 18.04 12.32 2.92
N ARG A 236 18.52 11.11 3.19
CA ARG A 236 19.22 10.72 4.41
C ARG A 236 20.70 11.09 4.27
N ALA A 237 21.07 12.28 4.74
CA ALA A 237 22.44 12.78 4.67
C ALA A 237 23.43 11.95 5.53
N ASP A 238 22.90 11.21 6.51
CA ASP A 238 23.62 10.32 7.40
C ASP A 238 23.89 8.93 6.82
N LYS A 239 23.38 8.62 5.62
CA LYS A 239 23.51 7.31 4.98
C LYS A 239 24.16 7.38 3.61
N LYS A 240 25.05 6.43 3.33
CA LYS A 240 25.54 6.13 1.97
C LYS A 240 24.60 5.14 1.30
N ALA A 241 24.75 4.97 -0.02
CA ALA A 241 23.90 4.05 -0.78
C ALA A 241 23.98 2.61 -0.22
N GLU A 242 25.16 2.14 0.16
CA GLU A 242 25.39 0.82 0.75
C GLU A 242 24.80 0.65 2.16
N ASP A 243 24.42 1.74 2.83
CA ASP A 243 23.70 1.73 4.13
C ASP A 243 22.17 1.66 3.96
N ALA A 244 21.69 1.57 2.72
CA ALA A 244 20.29 1.30 2.42
C ALA A 244 19.87 -0.05 2.99
N THR A 245 18.58 -0.18 3.30
CA THR A 245 17.97 -1.46 3.66
C THR A 245 18.36 -2.52 2.64
N THR A 246 18.69 -3.69 3.15
CA THR A 246 19.22 -4.81 2.39
C THR A 246 18.11 -5.71 1.87
N VAL A 247 18.40 -6.46 0.81
CA VAL A 247 17.50 -7.51 0.30
C VAL A 247 17.19 -8.56 1.38
N GLN A 248 18.14 -8.84 2.28
CA GLN A 248 17.95 -9.79 3.37
C GLN A 248 16.96 -9.27 4.42
N GLU A 249 17.10 -8.02 4.86
CA GLU A 249 16.12 -7.36 5.75
C GLU A 249 14.72 -7.35 5.13
N ILE A 250 14.59 -7.08 3.82
CA ILE A 250 13.30 -7.17 3.11
C ILE A 250 12.71 -8.57 3.14
N LYS A 251 13.53 -9.62 2.96
CA LYS A 251 13.09 -11.02 3.06
C LYS A 251 12.58 -11.35 4.48
N GLU A 252 13.29 -10.87 5.50
CA GLU A 252 12.93 -11.06 6.91
C GLU A 252 11.64 -10.35 7.27
N LEU A 253 11.51 -9.06 6.92
CA LEU A 253 10.28 -8.29 7.11
C LEU A 253 9.09 -8.95 6.40
N PHE A 254 9.29 -9.44 5.16
CA PHE A 254 8.25 -10.16 4.43
C PHE A 254 7.84 -11.48 5.11
N ALA A 255 8.79 -12.22 5.69
CA ALA A 255 8.50 -13.44 6.42
C ALA A 255 7.72 -13.16 7.71
N MET A 256 8.11 -12.11 8.46
CA MET A 256 7.42 -11.69 9.68
C MET A 256 5.97 -11.28 9.42
N GLN A 257 5.68 -10.63 8.29
CA GLN A 257 4.31 -10.28 7.88
C GLN A 257 3.36 -11.50 7.80
N HIS A 258 3.89 -12.68 7.46
CA HIS A 258 3.10 -13.90 7.30
C HIS A 258 3.09 -14.79 8.56
N GLN A 259 4.07 -14.63 9.46
CA GLN A 259 4.07 -15.32 10.76
C GLN A 259 3.04 -14.73 11.72
N ALA A 260 2.74 -13.43 11.63
CA ALA A 260 1.68 -12.80 12.42
C ALA A 260 0.25 -13.24 12.01
N THR A 261 0.12 -14.02 10.93
CA THR A 261 -1.17 -14.50 10.39
C THR A 261 -1.45 -15.99 10.68
N GLN A 262 -0.55 -16.70 11.39
CA GLN A 262 -0.75 -18.07 11.88
C GLN A 262 -0.96 -18.07 13.40
#